data_AF-A0A5N6ZDU1-F1
#
_entry.id   AF-A0A5N6ZDU1-F1
#
_cell.length_a   1.000
_cell.length_b   1.000
_cell.length_c   1.000
_cell.angle_alpha   90.00
_cell.angle_beta   90.00
_cell.angle_gamma   90.00
#
_symmetry.space_group_name_H-M   'P 1'
#
loop_
_entity.id
_entity.type
_entity.pdbx_description
1 polymer ?
#
loop_
_entity_poly.entity_id
_entity_poly.type
_entity_poly.pdbx_seq_one_letter_code
_entity_poly.pdbx_strand_id
1 'polypeptide(L)'
;MISSEIMSDLNPAETLEQLRQLENGNADLKSHLAIVRISEPIFSPNGENSNQSLSKRTSDASTIDNPTPASLAADLTHYKELFSKLRFSYVEQVTKEKFLRAIVGDPPLVVGHNENVELESQLAGVKAELKARKEEIRMMIEEMEKTARDLATRCSNVELQMTQLSTLPETIENLESTIAGLRAKQASNAEAPSSQKLPLPATLSLVTEREAELAALNRQLAAVQNALPRKTREAEAVERELGGLERRKSEAITQAREAERKKQEGESDGLEEAGRWYRSAEEALKRLVGVEG
;
A
#
# COMPACT_ATOMS: atom_id res chain seq x y z
N MET A 1 -12.14 -7.51 42.88
CA MET A 1 -13.25 -7.79 41.94
C MET A 1 -14.03 -6.49 41.63
N ILE A 2 -13.33 -5.38 41.32
CA ILE A 2 -13.94 -4.05 41.02
C ILE A 2 -13.02 -3.27 40.07
N SER A 3 -12.64 -3.84 38.92
CA SER A 3 -11.80 -3.11 37.95
C SER A 3 -12.10 -3.46 36.49
N SER A 4 -13.23 -4.11 36.21
CA SER A 4 -13.62 -4.57 34.86
C SER A 4 -14.72 -3.71 34.21
N GLU A 5 -15.07 -2.57 34.81
CA GLU A 5 -16.34 -1.90 34.52
C GLU A 5 -16.17 -0.38 34.31
N ILE A 6 -15.12 0.02 33.57
CA ILE A 6 -14.92 1.42 33.15
C ILE A 6 -14.69 1.52 31.61
N MET A 7 -14.63 0.41 30.88
CA MET A 7 -14.26 0.42 29.44
C MET A 7 -15.44 0.34 28.45
N SER A 8 -16.66 0.66 28.89
CA SER A 8 -17.82 0.71 28.01
C SER A 8 -18.59 1.98 28.30
N ASP A 9 -18.58 2.87 27.29
CA ASP A 9 -19.27 4.16 27.17
C ASP A 9 -18.36 5.40 27.30
N LEU A 10 -17.29 5.46 26.50
CA LEU A 10 -16.68 6.75 26.14
C LEU A 10 -17.32 7.26 24.86
N ASN A 11 -18.19 8.25 25.01
CA ASN A 11 -18.77 9.02 23.93
C ASN A 11 -17.66 9.73 23.13
N PRO A 12 -17.54 9.54 21.80
CA PRO A 12 -16.44 10.12 21.01
C PRO A 12 -16.43 11.66 21.09
N ALA A 13 -17.58 12.30 21.26
CA ALA A 13 -17.68 13.74 21.42
C ALA A 13 -16.98 14.25 22.70
N GLU A 14 -17.13 13.53 23.81
CA GLU A 14 -16.51 13.88 25.09
C GLU A 14 -14.99 13.70 25.05
N THR A 15 -14.50 12.68 24.32
CA THR A 15 -13.06 12.47 24.13
C THR A 15 -12.41 13.57 23.28
N LEU A 16 -13.13 14.09 22.28
CA LEU A 16 -12.66 15.21 21.45
C LEU A 16 -12.65 16.52 22.25
N GLU A 17 -13.65 16.74 23.11
CA GLU A 17 -13.64 17.89 24.02
C GLU A 17 -12.51 17.82 25.03
N GLN A 18 -12.22 16.65 25.59
CA GLN A 18 -11.08 16.44 26.50
C GLN A 18 -9.73 16.67 25.80
N LEU A 19 -9.57 16.20 24.56
CA LEU A 19 -8.37 16.47 23.75
C LEU A 19 -8.21 17.97 23.45
N ARG A 20 -9.29 18.67 23.11
CA ARG A 20 -9.27 20.11 22.84
C ARG A 20 -8.97 20.94 24.09
N GLN A 21 -9.45 20.50 25.25
CA GLN A 21 -9.10 21.10 26.55
C GLN A 21 -7.62 20.90 26.90
N LEU A 22 -7.05 19.73 26.60
CA LEU A 22 -5.62 19.46 26.78
C LEU A 22 -4.74 20.26 25.80
N GLU A 23 -5.20 20.45 24.55
CA GLU A 23 -4.51 21.29 23.56
C GLU A 23 -4.49 22.77 23.96
N ASN A 24 -5.61 23.29 24.48
CA ASN A 24 -5.68 24.65 25.02
C ASN A 24 -4.84 24.81 26.29
N GLY A 25 -4.84 23.80 27.19
CA GLY A 25 -3.95 23.77 28.35
C GLY A 25 -2.47 23.72 27.97
N ASN A 26 -2.13 23.01 26.87
CA ASN A 26 -0.78 22.99 26.32
C ASN A 26 -0.38 24.31 25.65
N ALA A 27 -1.32 25.04 25.03
CA ALA A 27 -1.05 26.39 24.52
C ALA A 27 -0.72 27.37 25.66
N ASP A 28 -1.37 27.21 26.81
CA ASP A 28 -1.08 28.00 28.02
C ASP A 28 0.22 27.55 28.71
N LEU A 29 0.55 26.25 28.70
CA LEU A 29 1.88 25.77 29.09
C LEU A 29 2.98 26.28 28.15
N LYS A 30 2.72 26.44 26.85
CA LYS A 30 3.63 27.03 25.87
C LYS A 30 3.83 28.54 26.11
N SER A 31 2.80 29.21 26.65
CA SER A 31 2.87 30.60 27.13
C SER A 31 3.68 30.70 28.43
N HIS A 32 3.54 29.73 29.33
CA HIS A 32 4.27 29.63 30.59
C HIS A 32 5.72 29.11 30.43
N LEU A 33 6.01 28.38 29.35
CA LEU A 33 7.36 28.03 28.91
C LEU A 33 8.05 29.20 28.18
N ALA A 34 7.72 30.44 28.56
CA ALA A 34 8.37 31.68 28.13
C ALA A 34 9.84 31.81 28.62
N ILE A 35 10.49 30.70 28.97
CA ILE A 35 11.96 30.64 29.19
C ILE A 35 12.71 30.82 27.86
N VAL A 36 12.05 30.77 26.71
CA VAL A 36 12.65 31.09 25.40
C VAL A 36 12.58 32.59 25.04
N ARG A 37 11.97 33.46 25.87
CA ARG A 37 11.97 34.93 25.65
C ARG A 37 13.28 35.65 26.01
N ILE A 38 14.42 34.97 25.98
CA ILE A 38 15.74 35.58 26.26
C ILE A 38 16.34 36.22 25.00
N SER A 39 15.72 36.06 23.82
CA SER A 39 16.21 36.60 22.54
C SER A 39 15.45 37.84 22.04
N GLU A 40 14.53 38.41 22.82
CA GLU A 40 13.85 39.66 22.46
C GLU A 40 14.65 40.86 22.99
N PRO A 41 15.04 41.83 22.14
CA PRO A 41 15.84 42.97 22.58
C PRO A 41 15.05 43.82 23.58
N ILE A 42 15.63 44.07 24.75
CA ILE A 42 14.99 44.78 25.89
C ILE A 42 14.75 46.29 25.62
N PHE A 43 14.96 46.78 24.41
CA PHE A 43 14.87 48.21 24.10
C PHE A 43 13.69 48.53 23.17
N SER A 44 12.61 49.06 23.76
CA SER A 44 11.58 49.81 23.04
C SER A 44 12.12 51.19 22.65
N PRO A 45 12.15 51.58 21.35
CA PRO A 45 12.55 52.92 20.95
C PRO A 45 11.31 53.82 20.99
N ASN A 46 11.05 54.48 22.10
CA ASN A 46 10.13 55.61 22.10
C ASN A 46 10.60 56.68 23.09
N GLY A 47 11.22 57.72 22.56
CA GLY A 47 11.75 58.84 23.32
C GLY A 47 12.60 59.74 22.43
N GLU A 48 11.93 60.54 21.59
CA GLU A 48 12.56 61.60 20.82
C GLU A 48 13.13 62.71 21.73
N ASN A 49 14.28 63.23 21.30
CA ASN A 49 14.80 64.60 21.50
C ASN A 49 15.17 65.09 22.91
N SER A 50 16.48 65.28 23.13
CA SER A 50 17.00 66.61 23.51
C SER A 50 18.50 66.75 23.23
N ASN A 51 18.86 67.75 22.44
CA ASN A 51 20.23 68.23 22.28
C ASN A 51 20.70 68.88 23.58
N GLN A 52 21.84 68.46 24.14
CA GLN A 52 22.73 69.35 24.88
C GLN A 52 24.18 68.86 24.91
N SER A 53 25.06 69.82 24.61
CA SER A 53 26.53 69.76 24.58
C SER A 53 27.15 69.47 25.95
N LEU A 54 28.28 68.74 26.00
CA LEU A 54 29.57 69.15 26.59
C LEU A 54 30.47 67.96 27.01
N SER A 55 31.73 68.03 26.57
CA SER A 55 32.97 67.52 27.22
C SER A 55 33.06 66.09 27.76
N LYS A 56 33.61 65.21 26.91
CA LYS A 56 34.91 64.52 27.11
C LYS A 56 35.33 64.23 28.56
N ARG A 57 34.84 63.12 29.13
CA ARG A 57 35.54 62.32 30.16
C ARG A 57 35.28 60.83 29.88
N THR A 58 36.34 60.11 29.57
CA THR A 58 36.38 58.67 29.30
C THR A 58 36.48 57.91 30.63
N SER A 59 35.37 57.38 31.15
CA SER A 59 35.34 56.30 32.16
C SER A 59 33.92 56.09 32.70
N ASP A 60 32.95 55.81 31.82
CA ASP A 60 31.64 55.32 32.27
C ASP A 60 31.14 54.25 31.29
N ALA A 61 30.85 53.06 31.81
CA ALA A 61 30.42 51.88 31.05
C ALA A 61 28.90 51.90 30.75
N SER A 62 28.31 53.09 30.61
CA SER A 62 26.86 53.28 30.42
C SER A 62 26.49 53.90 29.08
N THR A 63 27.40 53.91 28.10
CA THR A 63 27.08 54.28 26.71
C THR A 63 27.30 53.08 25.80
N ILE A 64 26.28 52.23 25.69
CA ILE A 64 26.19 51.29 24.57
C ILE A 64 24.94 51.65 23.79
N ASP A 65 25.13 52.49 22.78
CA ASP A 65 24.27 52.52 21.61
C ASP A 65 24.28 51.10 21.01
N ASN A 66 23.16 50.39 21.12
CA ASN A 66 22.87 49.11 20.48
C ASN A 66 23.95 48.00 20.60
N PRO A 67 23.97 47.22 21.71
CA PRO A 67 24.86 46.07 21.82
C PRO A 67 24.51 45.03 20.76
N THR A 68 25.36 44.90 19.74
CA THR A 68 25.29 43.77 18.81
C THR A 68 25.69 42.50 19.58
N PRO A 69 25.08 41.32 19.33
CA PRO A 69 25.40 40.08 20.06
C PRO A 69 26.89 39.73 20.10
N ALA A 70 27.65 40.11 19.07
CA ALA A 70 29.10 39.95 19.02
C ALA A 70 29.86 40.84 20.02
N SER A 71 29.38 42.07 20.28
CA SER A 71 29.96 42.98 21.27
C SER A 71 29.75 42.45 22.68
N LEU A 72 28.55 41.93 22.97
CA LEU A 72 28.25 41.35 24.28
C LEU A 72 29.12 40.11 24.57
N ALA A 73 29.36 39.27 23.56
CA ALA A 73 30.27 38.14 23.69
C ALA A 73 31.71 38.58 24.01
N ALA A 74 32.21 39.61 23.32
CA ALA A 74 33.53 40.17 23.60
C ALA A 74 33.62 40.76 25.02
N ASP A 75 32.61 41.49 25.47
CA ASP A 75 32.57 42.06 26.82
C ASP A 75 32.54 40.96 27.90
N LEU A 76 31.75 39.90 27.71
CA LEU A 76 31.74 38.76 28.63
C LEU A 76 33.11 38.08 28.72
N THR A 77 33.83 37.95 27.60
CA THR A 77 35.20 37.42 27.63
C THR A 77 36.16 38.34 28.39
N HIS A 78 36.09 39.66 28.16
CA HIS A 78 36.89 40.65 28.85
C HIS A 78 36.63 40.64 30.37
N TYR A 79 35.37 40.63 30.80
CA TYR A 79 35.03 40.56 32.22
C TYR A 79 35.47 39.24 32.85
N LYS A 80 35.33 38.11 32.16
CA LYS A 80 35.82 36.81 32.65
C LYS A 80 37.32 36.85 32.88
N GLU A 81 38.10 37.45 31.98
CA GLU A 81 39.53 37.62 32.16
C GLU A 81 39.87 38.58 33.30
N LEU A 82 39.18 39.73 33.38
CA LEU A 82 39.37 40.72 34.44
C LEU A 82 39.08 40.11 35.82
N PHE A 83 37.96 39.42 35.98
CA PHE A 83 37.61 38.75 37.24
C PHE A 83 38.55 37.60 37.55
N SER A 84 39.06 36.88 36.55
CA SER A 84 40.07 35.84 36.76
C SER A 84 41.39 36.44 37.27
N LYS A 85 41.83 37.56 36.68
CA LYS A 85 43.02 38.32 37.13
C LYS A 85 42.80 38.90 38.52
N LEU A 86 41.63 39.47 38.80
CA LEU A 86 41.29 40.04 40.09
C LEU A 86 41.23 38.95 41.17
N ARG A 87 40.63 37.79 40.88
CA ARG A 87 40.62 36.64 41.78
C ARG A 87 42.03 36.15 42.08
N PHE A 88 42.88 36.04 41.06
CA PHE A 88 44.28 35.63 41.23
C PHE A 88 45.03 36.63 42.12
N SER A 89 44.94 37.94 41.81
CA SER A 89 45.57 39.01 42.58
C SER A 89 45.10 39.03 44.04
N TYR A 90 43.79 38.89 44.27
CA TYR A 90 43.23 38.84 45.62
C TYR A 90 43.74 37.63 46.41
N VAL A 91 43.70 36.43 45.82
CA VAL A 91 44.20 35.21 46.49
C VAL A 91 45.70 35.35 46.78
N GLU A 92 46.47 35.87 45.84
CA GLU A 92 47.90 36.13 46.03
C GLU A 92 48.13 37.13 47.17
N GLN A 93 47.39 38.25 47.20
CA GLN A 93 47.52 39.28 48.23
C GLN A 93 47.14 38.74 49.62
N VAL A 94 46.01 38.05 49.74
CA VAL A 94 45.58 37.43 51.02
C VAL A 94 46.59 36.40 51.48
N THR A 95 47.18 35.62 50.56
CA THR A 95 48.21 34.63 50.90
C THR A 95 49.50 35.30 51.37
N LYS A 96 49.94 36.37 50.69
CA LYS A 96 51.10 37.17 51.09
C LYS A 96 50.89 37.81 52.46
N GLU A 97 49.72 38.41 52.71
CA GLU A 97 49.37 39.00 54.00
C GLU A 97 49.34 37.93 55.10
N LYS A 98 48.71 36.78 54.84
CA LYS A 98 48.65 35.67 55.80
C LYS A 98 50.05 35.15 56.13
N PHE A 99 50.93 35.03 55.14
CA PHE A 99 52.32 34.61 55.33
C PHE A 99 53.12 35.62 56.17
N LEU A 100 53.02 36.91 55.84
CA LEU A 100 53.68 37.96 56.62
C LEU A 100 53.14 38.01 58.06
N ARG A 101 51.83 37.90 58.25
CA ARG A 101 51.21 37.85 59.59
C ARG A 101 51.64 36.59 60.36
N ALA A 102 51.81 35.46 59.70
CA ALA A 102 52.27 34.22 60.35
C ALA A 102 53.73 34.31 60.84
N ILE A 103 54.60 35.03 60.10
CA ILE A 103 56.01 35.20 60.46
C ILE A 103 56.23 36.35 61.46
N VAL A 104 55.49 37.45 61.31
CA VAL A 104 55.66 38.68 62.10
C VAL A 104 54.75 38.70 63.34
N GLY A 105 53.72 37.85 63.40
CA GLY A 105 52.85 37.72 64.57
C GLY A 105 53.61 37.19 65.80
N ASP A 106 53.22 37.67 66.98
CA ASP A 106 53.74 37.20 68.27
C ASP A 106 52.61 36.45 69.02
N PRO A 107 52.69 35.12 69.21
CA PRO A 107 53.77 34.21 68.81
C PRO A 107 53.72 33.82 67.31
N PRO A 108 54.88 33.51 66.70
CA PRO A 108 54.95 33.13 65.29
C PRO A 108 54.20 31.81 65.04
N LEU A 109 53.37 31.81 64.00
CA LEU A 109 52.54 30.66 63.66
C LEU A 109 53.39 29.63 62.88
N VAL A 110 54.05 28.73 63.58
CA VAL A 110 54.78 27.61 62.98
C VAL A 110 53.84 26.41 62.90
N VAL A 111 53.37 26.08 61.70
CA VAL A 111 52.57 24.87 61.48
C VAL A 111 53.45 23.66 61.78
N GLY A 112 53.10 22.90 62.81
CA GLY A 112 53.84 21.72 63.22
C GLY A 112 53.71 20.59 62.19
N HIS A 113 54.70 19.70 62.11
CA HIS A 113 54.63 18.53 61.24
C HIS A 113 53.38 17.67 61.54
N ASN A 114 52.99 17.55 62.82
CA ASN A 114 51.78 16.83 63.21
C ASN A 114 50.49 17.48 62.67
N GLU A 115 50.39 18.82 62.74
CA GLU A 115 49.25 19.57 62.19
C GLU A 115 49.17 19.43 60.67
N ASN A 116 50.31 19.44 59.97
CA ASN A 116 50.34 19.16 58.53
C ASN A 116 49.86 17.74 58.20
N VAL A 117 50.29 16.72 58.94
CA VAL A 117 49.84 15.33 58.73
C VAL A 117 48.34 15.20 58.98
N GLU A 118 47.79 15.85 60.01
CA GLU A 118 46.36 15.88 60.28
C GLU A 118 45.57 16.58 59.16
N LEU A 119 46.05 17.72 58.66
CA LEU A 119 45.43 18.46 57.55
C LEU A 119 45.52 17.68 56.23
N GLU A 120 46.62 16.98 55.96
CA GLU A 120 46.77 16.12 54.79
C GLU A 120 45.80 14.93 54.82
N SER A 121 45.59 14.32 56.00
CA SER A 121 44.59 13.27 56.20
C SER A 121 43.17 13.77 55.95
N GLN A 122 42.80 14.94 56.51
CA GLN A 122 41.50 15.56 56.28
C GLN A 122 41.30 15.91 54.80
N LEU A 123 42.33 16.46 54.14
CA LEU A 123 42.28 16.80 52.73
C LEU A 123 42.15 15.55 51.85
N ALA A 124 42.80 14.45 52.21
CA ALA A 124 42.65 13.18 51.52
C ALA A 124 41.19 12.66 51.64
N GLY A 125 40.58 12.75 52.82
CA GLY A 125 39.18 12.39 53.06
C GLY A 125 38.21 13.23 52.23
N VAL A 126 38.32 14.56 52.30
CA VAL A 126 37.47 15.49 51.52
C VAL A 126 37.68 15.29 50.02
N LYS A 127 38.90 15.02 49.58
CA LYS A 127 39.21 14.75 48.16
C LYS A 127 38.60 13.43 47.69
N ALA A 128 38.58 12.40 48.54
CA ALA A 128 37.93 11.13 48.23
C ALA A 128 36.40 11.31 48.12
N GLU A 129 35.79 12.02 49.08
CA GLU A 129 34.36 12.34 49.05
C GLU A 129 33.97 13.17 47.82
N LEU A 130 34.77 14.19 47.49
CA LEU A 130 34.56 15.01 46.29
C LEU A 130 34.65 14.17 45.00
N LYS A 131 35.59 13.22 44.93
CA LYS A 131 35.69 12.31 43.79
C LYS A 131 34.47 11.39 43.68
N ALA A 132 34.02 10.83 44.80
CA ALA A 132 32.83 9.98 44.85
C ALA A 132 31.58 10.74 44.38
N ARG A 133 31.35 11.95 44.89
CA ARG A 133 30.22 12.80 44.45
C ARG A 133 30.32 13.20 42.98
N LYS A 134 31.53 13.47 42.46
CA LYS A 134 31.73 13.75 41.03
C LYS A 134 31.42 12.55 40.14
N GLU A 135 31.71 11.34 40.60
CA GLU A 135 31.33 10.11 39.91
C GLU A 135 29.81 9.95 39.91
N GLU A 136 29.18 10.09 41.07
CA GLU A 136 27.72 10.00 41.22
C GLU A 136 26.98 10.99 40.31
N ILE A 137 27.40 12.26 40.30
CA ILE A 137 26.81 13.29 39.43
C ILE A 137 27.02 12.91 37.95
N ARG A 138 28.19 12.38 37.57
CA ARG A 138 28.43 11.96 36.20
C ARG A 138 27.49 10.85 35.77
N MET A 139 27.33 9.81 36.59
CA MET A 139 26.39 8.71 36.32
C MET A 139 24.95 9.22 36.22
N MET A 140 24.54 10.13 37.11
CA MET A 140 23.21 10.72 37.07
C MET A 140 22.98 11.54 35.80
N ILE A 141 23.98 12.29 35.33
CA ILE A 141 23.90 13.04 34.07
C ILE A 141 23.78 12.06 32.88
N GLU A 142 24.56 10.98 32.85
CA GLU A 142 24.48 9.97 31.79
C GLU A 142 23.10 9.30 31.73
N GLU A 143 22.50 8.99 32.88
CA GLU A 143 21.14 8.45 32.97
C GLU A 143 20.09 9.48 32.53
N MET A 144 20.21 10.73 32.96
CA MET A 144 19.33 11.82 32.55
C MET A 144 19.40 12.07 31.03
N GLU A 145 20.59 12.04 30.44
CA GLU A 145 20.74 12.16 29.00
C GLU A 145 20.12 10.98 28.24
N LYS A 146 20.29 9.76 28.75
CA LYS A 146 19.68 8.57 28.15
C LYS A 146 18.16 8.68 28.18
N THR A 147 17.59 9.01 29.34
CA THR A 147 16.14 9.16 29.49
C THR A 147 15.59 10.33 28.67
N ALA A 148 16.32 11.44 28.55
CA ALA A 148 15.94 12.55 27.70
C ALA A 148 15.94 12.16 26.21
N ARG A 149 16.94 11.42 25.74
CA ARG A 149 16.98 10.89 24.35
C ARG A 149 15.82 9.93 24.10
N ASP A 150 15.57 9.00 25.01
CA ASP A 150 14.45 8.06 24.90
C ASP A 150 13.10 8.79 24.89
N LEU A 151 12.93 9.81 25.73
CA LEU A 151 11.71 10.62 25.77
C LEU A 151 11.52 11.39 24.46
N ALA A 152 12.57 12.02 23.92
CA ALA A 152 12.50 12.76 22.66
C ALA A 152 12.07 11.86 21.50
N THR A 153 12.60 10.63 21.41
CA THR A 153 12.19 9.67 20.37
C THR A 153 10.71 9.25 20.53
N ARG A 154 10.24 9.05 21.76
CA ARG A 154 8.83 8.73 22.03
C ARG A 154 7.91 9.88 21.67
N CYS A 155 8.25 11.12 22.03
CA CYS A 155 7.48 12.30 21.66
C CYS A 155 7.38 12.46 20.14
N SER A 156 8.50 12.29 19.42
CA SER A 156 8.50 12.34 17.96
C SER A 156 7.61 11.26 17.32
N ASN A 157 7.61 10.04 17.87
CA ASN A 157 6.73 8.98 17.39
C ASN A 157 5.25 9.28 17.65
N VAL A 158 4.92 9.86 18.80
CA VAL A 158 3.55 10.28 19.13
C VAL A 158 3.09 11.41 18.20
N GLU A 159 3.96 12.38 17.90
CA GLU A 159 3.67 13.43 16.93
C GLU A 159 3.38 12.85 15.54
N LEU A 160 4.19 11.88 15.08
CA LEU A 160 3.94 11.18 13.81
C LEU A 160 2.58 10.49 13.81
N GLN A 161 2.27 9.72 14.87
CA GLN A 161 0.97 9.05 15.00
C GLN A 161 -0.19 10.04 15.04
N MET A 162 -0.03 11.18 15.71
CA MET A 162 -1.05 12.23 15.77
C MET A 162 -1.30 12.82 14.38
N THR A 163 -0.26 13.05 13.58
CA THR A 163 -0.44 13.53 12.20
C THR A 163 -1.17 12.50 11.34
N GLN A 164 -0.86 11.20 11.50
CA GLN A 164 -1.57 10.12 10.79
C GLN A 164 -3.04 10.06 11.20
N LEU A 165 -3.33 10.14 12.50
CA LEU A 165 -4.70 10.17 13.02
C LEU A 165 -5.47 11.39 12.53
N SER A 166 -4.82 12.55 12.37
CA SER A 166 -5.46 13.74 11.81
C SER A 166 -5.91 13.56 10.35
N THR A 167 -5.15 12.79 9.55
CA THR A 167 -5.52 12.49 8.15
C THR A 167 -6.59 11.41 8.00
N LEU A 168 -6.79 10.58 9.03
CA LEU A 168 -7.64 9.40 8.94
C LEU A 168 -9.14 9.74 8.74
N PRO A 169 -9.75 10.73 9.44
CA PRO A 169 -11.13 11.13 9.21
C PRO A 169 -11.43 11.51 7.76
N GLU A 170 -10.56 12.29 7.13
CA GLU A 170 -10.71 12.68 5.71
C GLU A 170 -10.68 11.44 4.79
N THR A 171 -9.76 10.49 5.06
CA THR A 171 -9.74 9.24 4.29
C THR A 171 -11.00 8.40 4.50
N ILE A 172 -11.56 8.39 5.71
CA ILE A 172 -12.81 7.68 6.01
C ILE A 172 -13.97 8.33 5.25
N GLU A 173 -14.13 9.66 5.30
CA GLU A 173 -15.17 10.38 4.56
C GLU A 173 -15.05 10.15 3.03
N ASN A 174 -13.82 10.16 2.51
CA ASN A 174 -13.56 9.85 1.10
C ASN A 174 -13.94 8.40 0.75
N LEU A 175 -13.65 7.42 1.61
CA LEU A 175 -14.06 6.04 1.40
C LEU A 175 -15.56 5.86 1.52
N GLU A 176 -16.21 6.50 2.49
CA GLU A 176 -17.66 6.46 2.68
C GLU A 176 -18.41 7.08 1.49
N SER A 177 -17.95 8.23 1.00
CA SER A 177 -18.52 8.86 -0.21
C SER A 177 -18.30 7.98 -1.45
N THR A 178 -17.14 7.33 -1.57
CA THR A 178 -16.87 6.36 -2.64
C THR A 178 -17.80 5.16 -2.56
N ILE A 179 -18.00 4.59 -1.36
CA ILE A 179 -18.93 3.48 -1.12
C ILE A 179 -20.37 3.91 -1.43
N ALA A 180 -20.80 5.09 -0.99
CA ALA A 180 -22.12 5.63 -1.29
C ALA A 180 -22.30 5.81 -2.81
N GLY A 181 -21.30 6.33 -3.51
CA GLY A 181 -21.30 6.47 -4.97
C GLY A 181 -21.36 5.13 -5.69
N LEU A 182 -20.62 4.11 -5.22
CA LEU A 182 -20.67 2.75 -5.77
C LEU A 182 -22.02 2.09 -5.52
N ARG A 183 -22.61 2.24 -4.32
CA ARG A 183 -23.95 1.75 -4.01
C ARG A 183 -25.02 2.43 -4.85
N ALA A 184 -24.91 3.75 -5.06
CA ALA A 184 -25.81 4.49 -5.95
C ALA A 184 -25.71 4.00 -7.40
N LYS A 185 -24.49 3.78 -7.91
CA LYS A 185 -24.26 3.17 -9.24
C LYS A 185 -24.80 1.74 -9.32
N GLN A 186 -24.68 0.95 -8.26
CA GLN A 186 -25.24 -0.40 -8.20
C GLN A 186 -26.79 -0.36 -8.21
N ALA A 187 -27.39 0.59 -7.50
CA ALA A 187 -28.84 0.81 -7.46
C ALA A 187 -29.37 1.33 -8.82
N SER A 188 -28.66 2.22 -9.51
CA SER A 188 -29.03 2.65 -10.87
C SER A 188 -28.89 1.52 -11.89
N ASN A 189 -27.98 0.56 -11.64
CA ASN A 189 -27.82 -0.64 -12.44
C ASN A 189 -28.84 -1.75 -12.04
N ALA A 190 -29.89 -1.42 -11.28
CA ALA A 190 -30.94 -2.36 -10.89
C ALA A 190 -31.75 -2.89 -12.08
N GLU A 191 -31.74 -2.25 -13.25
CA GLU A 191 -32.36 -2.79 -14.47
C GLU A 191 -31.49 -3.81 -15.22
N ALA A 192 -30.21 -3.96 -14.87
CA ALA A 192 -29.36 -4.99 -15.48
C ALA A 192 -29.81 -6.41 -15.08
N PRO A 193 -29.73 -7.39 -16.00
CA PRO A 193 -30.15 -8.76 -15.76
C PRO A 193 -29.39 -9.38 -14.56
N SER A 194 -30.07 -10.22 -13.77
CA SER A 194 -29.53 -10.76 -12.51
C SER A 194 -28.22 -11.54 -12.69
N SER A 195 -27.96 -12.09 -13.88
CA SER A 195 -26.72 -12.76 -14.26
C SER A 195 -25.48 -11.85 -14.20
N GLN A 196 -25.65 -10.52 -14.31
CA GLN A 196 -24.57 -9.53 -14.21
C GLN A 196 -24.39 -8.98 -12.78
N LYS A 197 -25.23 -9.39 -11.83
CA LYS A 197 -25.18 -8.96 -10.41
C LYS A 197 -24.67 -10.07 -9.49
N LEU A 198 -23.93 -11.02 -10.05
CA LEU A 198 -23.35 -12.11 -9.28
C LEU A 198 -22.06 -11.63 -8.58
N PRO A 199 -21.77 -12.13 -7.37
CA PRO A 199 -20.49 -11.88 -6.73
C PRO A 199 -19.36 -12.48 -7.60
N LEU A 200 -18.15 -11.90 -7.51
CA LEU A 200 -17.00 -12.27 -8.35
C LEU A 200 -16.75 -13.80 -8.44
N PRO A 201 -16.86 -14.60 -7.36
CA PRO A 201 -16.69 -16.04 -7.47
C PRO A 201 -17.76 -16.72 -8.34
N ALA A 202 -19.00 -16.25 -8.27
CA ALA A 202 -20.13 -16.78 -9.04
C ALA A 202 -20.10 -16.35 -10.51
N THR A 203 -19.56 -15.16 -10.82
CA THR A 203 -19.33 -14.78 -12.23
C THR A 203 -18.23 -15.63 -12.84
N LEU A 204 -17.12 -15.87 -12.12
CA LEU A 204 -16.04 -16.73 -12.60
C LEU A 204 -16.53 -18.17 -12.86
N SER A 205 -17.32 -18.76 -11.96
CA SER A 205 -17.88 -20.10 -12.19
C SER A 205 -18.78 -20.13 -13.43
N LEU A 206 -19.64 -19.13 -13.61
CA LEU A 206 -20.53 -19.05 -14.77
C LEU A 206 -19.76 -18.86 -16.08
N VAL A 207 -18.68 -18.07 -16.06
CA VAL A 207 -17.78 -17.91 -17.22
C VAL A 207 -17.15 -19.26 -17.58
N THR A 208 -16.61 -20.00 -16.60
CA THR A 208 -16.01 -21.31 -16.87
C THR A 208 -17.01 -22.33 -17.40
N GLU A 209 -18.27 -22.29 -16.93
CA GLU A 209 -19.35 -23.15 -17.43
C GLU A 209 -19.66 -22.81 -18.90
N ARG A 210 -19.85 -21.53 -19.22
CA ARG A 210 -20.11 -21.08 -20.60
C ARG A 210 -18.95 -21.38 -21.54
N GLU A 211 -17.71 -21.24 -21.08
CA GLU A 211 -16.53 -21.63 -21.86
C GLU A 211 -16.49 -23.14 -22.14
N ALA A 212 -16.87 -23.97 -21.17
CA ALA A 212 -16.99 -25.42 -21.36
C ALA A 212 -18.12 -25.78 -22.34
N GLU A 213 -19.28 -25.12 -22.23
CA GLU A 213 -20.39 -25.26 -23.18
C GLU A 213 -19.97 -24.87 -24.61
N LEU A 214 -19.30 -23.73 -24.77
CA LEU A 214 -18.79 -23.27 -26.08
C LEU A 214 -17.75 -24.25 -26.65
N ALA A 215 -16.85 -24.77 -25.80
CA ALA A 215 -15.89 -25.78 -26.23
C ALA A 215 -16.58 -27.09 -26.65
N ALA A 216 -17.66 -27.50 -25.97
CA ALA A 216 -18.45 -28.67 -26.35
C ALA A 216 -19.19 -28.44 -27.69
N LEU A 217 -19.82 -27.27 -27.86
CA LEU A 217 -20.48 -26.90 -29.11
C LEU A 217 -19.51 -26.86 -30.29
N ASN A 218 -18.31 -26.29 -30.10
CA ASN A 218 -17.27 -26.26 -31.12
C ASN A 218 -16.81 -27.67 -31.52
N ARG A 219 -16.71 -28.61 -30.57
CA ARG A 219 -16.40 -30.02 -30.88
C ARG A 219 -17.53 -30.68 -31.68
N GLN A 220 -18.79 -30.42 -31.34
CA GLN A 220 -19.93 -30.93 -32.10
C GLN A 220 -19.96 -30.36 -33.52
N LEU A 221 -19.71 -29.06 -33.67
CA LEU A 221 -19.67 -28.37 -34.95
C LEU A 221 -18.55 -28.95 -35.83
N ALA A 222 -17.36 -29.17 -35.27
CA ALA A 222 -16.26 -29.84 -35.96
C ALA A 222 -16.60 -31.28 -36.37
N ALA A 223 -17.26 -32.05 -35.49
CA ALA A 223 -17.69 -33.42 -35.81
C ALA A 223 -18.71 -33.45 -36.95
N VAL A 224 -19.69 -32.55 -36.95
CA VAL A 224 -20.68 -32.40 -38.01
C VAL A 224 -20.02 -31.97 -39.32
N GLN A 225 -19.12 -30.97 -39.28
CA GLN A 225 -18.37 -30.53 -40.46
C GLN A 225 -17.53 -31.66 -41.08
N ASN A 226 -16.92 -32.52 -40.25
CA ASN A 226 -16.16 -33.69 -40.74
C ASN A 226 -17.07 -34.80 -41.29
N ALA A 227 -18.27 -34.98 -40.73
CA ALA A 227 -19.23 -35.99 -41.18
C ALA A 227 -20.00 -35.59 -42.44
N LEU A 228 -20.24 -34.28 -42.63
CA LEU A 228 -20.98 -33.72 -43.76
C LEU A 228 -20.47 -34.22 -45.12
N PRO A 229 -19.16 -34.07 -45.49
CA PRO A 229 -18.69 -34.47 -46.82
C PRO A 229 -18.83 -35.98 -47.06
N ARG A 230 -18.69 -36.81 -46.02
CA ARG A 230 -18.91 -38.25 -46.14
C ARG A 230 -20.38 -38.55 -46.44
N LYS A 231 -21.31 -37.92 -45.71
CA LYS A 231 -22.75 -38.08 -45.94
C LYS A 231 -23.20 -37.53 -47.29
N THR A 232 -22.60 -36.42 -47.76
CA THR A 232 -22.82 -35.90 -49.11
C THR A 232 -22.38 -36.91 -50.17
N ARG A 233 -21.19 -37.52 -50.03
CA ARG A 233 -20.73 -38.57 -50.95
C ARG A 233 -21.62 -39.82 -50.94
N GLU A 234 -22.07 -40.24 -49.76
CA GLU A 234 -23.01 -41.36 -49.61
C GLU A 234 -24.35 -41.05 -50.29
N ALA A 235 -24.89 -39.83 -50.12
CA ALA A 235 -26.12 -39.40 -50.78
C ALA A 235 -25.98 -39.33 -52.32
N GLU A 236 -24.90 -38.73 -52.82
CA GLU A 236 -24.61 -38.70 -54.25
C GLU A 236 -24.44 -40.12 -54.85
N ALA A 237 -23.89 -41.07 -54.08
CA ALA A 237 -23.77 -42.46 -54.54
C ALA A 237 -25.13 -43.12 -54.73
N VAL A 238 -26.02 -42.96 -53.74
CA VAL A 238 -27.40 -43.46 -53.82
C VAL A 238 -28.18 -42.77 -54.94
N GLU A 239 -27.99 -41.47 -55.17
CA GLU A 239 -28.61 -40.76 -56.30
C GLU A 239 -28.14 -41.31 -57.66
N ARG A 240 -26.85 -41.65 -57.81
CA ARG A 240 -26.33 -42.31 -59.03
C ARG A 240 -26.94 -43.70 -59.23
N GLU A 241 -27.10 -44.47 -58.16
CA GLU A 241 -27.73 -45.79 -58.21
C GLU A 241 -29.21 -45.68 -58.58
N LEU A 242 -29.95 -44.75 -57.97
CA LEU A 242 -31.34 -44.45 -58.33
C LEU A 242 -31.46 -44.06 -59.81
N GLY A 243 -30.61 -43.15 -60.31
CA GLY A 243 -30.60 -42.79 -61.72
C GLY A 243 -30.32 -43.97 -62.65
N GLY A 244 -29.48 -44.92 -62.23
CA GLY A 244 -29.26 -46.17 -62.95
C GLY A 244 -30.49 -47.09 -62.97
N LEU A 245 -31.17 -47.22 -61.83
CA LEU A 245 -32.41 -48.01 -61.72
C LEU A 245 -33.57 -47.37 -62.48
N GLU A 246 -33.68 -46.04 -62.48
CA GLU A 246 -34.68 -45.30 -63.25
C GLU A 246 -34.48 -45.49 -64.76
N ARG A 247 -33.23 -45.46 -65.26
CA ARG A 247 -32.91 -45.79 -66.66
C ARG A 247 -33.34 -47.21 -67.00
N ARG A 248 -32.94 -48.20 -66.19
CA ARG A 248 -33.35 -49.61 -66.38
C ARG A 248 -34.87 -49.79 -66.35
N LYS A 249 -35.56 -49.07 -65.46
CA LYS A 249 -37.03 -49.06 -65.41
C LYS A 249 -37.60 -48.48 -66.71
N SER A 250 -37.08 -47.35 -67.18
CA SER A 250 -37.54 -46.74 -68.42
C SER A 250 -37.29 -47.64 -69.64
N GLU A 251 -36.13 -48.28 -69.74
CA GLU A 251 -35.79 -49.25 -70.77
C GLU A 251 -36.70 -50.48 -70.72
N ALA A 252 -36.99 -51.01 -69.53
CA ALA A 252 -37.92 -52.12 -69.38
C ALA A 252 -39.35 -51.73 -69.78
N ILE A 253 -39.80 -50.50 -69.46
CA ILE A 253 -41.10 -49.98 -69.88
C ILE A 253 -41.14 -49.80 -71.41
N THR A 254 -40.08 -49.30 -72.04
CA THR A 254 -40.04 -49.17 -73.51
C THR A 254 -40.02 -50.54 -74.17
N GLN A 255 -39.22 -51.49 -73.67
CA GLN A 255 -39.21 -52.88 -74.16
C GLN A 255 -40.58 -53.54 -74.01
N ALA A 256 -41.26 -53.37 -72.87
CA ALA A 256 -42.60 -53.89 -72.66
C ALA A 256 -43.62 -53.26 -73.63
N ARG A 257 -43.57 -51.94 -73.83
CA ARG A 257 -44.43 -51.23 -74.80
C ARG A 257 -44.16 -51.65 -76.25
N GLU A 258 -42.90 -51.86 -76.62
CA GLU A 258 -42.53 -52.35 -77.94
C GLU A 258 -42.99 -53.80 -78.15
N ALA A 259 -42.89 -54.66 -77.14
CA ALA A 259 -43.43 -56.02 -77.17
C ALA A 259 -44.96 -56.02 -77.28
N GLU A 260 -45.65 -55.13 -76.54
CA GLU A 260 -47.11 -54.93 -76.69
C GLU A 260 -47.47 -54.40 -78.07
N ARG A 261 -46.70 -53.46 -78.63
CA ARG A 261 -46.93 -52.93 -79.98
C ARG A 261 -46.73 -54.02 -81.04
N LYS A 262 -45.66 -54.81 -80.97
CA LYS A 262 -45.43 -55.96 -81.88
C LYS A 262 -46.54 -57.01 -81.79
N LYS A 263 -47.06 -57.27 -80.58
CA LYS A 263 -48.23 -58.13 -80.37
C LYS A 263 -49.52 -57.56 -80.98
N GLN A 264 -49.70 -56.24 -80.96
CA GLN A 264 -50.86 -55.57 -81.55
C GLN A 264 -50.75 -55.38 -83.08
N GLU A 265 -49.54 -55.20 -83.60
CA GLU A 265 -49.24 -55.09 -85.04
C GLU A 265 -49.25 -56.46 -85.75
N GLY A 266 -49.39 -57.57 -85.01
CA GLY A 266 -49.56 -58.90 -85.57
C GLY A 266 -48.32 -59.47 -86.25
N GLU A 267 -47.13 -58.94 -85.94
CA GLU A 267 -45.86 -59.61 -86.24
C GLU A 267 -45.82 -60.88 -85.38
N SER A 268 -46.04 -62.04 -86.02
CA SER A 268 -45.98 -63.32 -85.31
C SER A 268 -44.58 -63.46 -84.73
N ASP A 269 -44.51 -63.72 -83.43
CA ASP A 269 -43.26 -63.92 -82.72
C ASP A 269 -42.43 -64.93 -83.54
N GLY A 270 -41.18 -64.60 -83.88
CA GLY A 270 -40.35 -65.48 -84.70
C GLY A 270 -40.23 -66.89 -84.13
N LEU A 271 -40.52 -67.05 -82.83
CA LEU A 271 -40.72 -68.31 -82.13
C LEU A 271 -41.99 -69.09 -82.54
N GLU A 272 -43.12 -68.44 -82.80
CA GLU A 272 -44.32 -69.08 -83.35
C GLU A 272 -44.13 -69.50 -84.81
N GLU A 273 -43.48 -68.66 -85.62
CA GLU A 273 -43.12 -68.99 -87.00
C GLU A 273 -42.10 -70.15 -87.07
N ALA A 274 -41.06 -70.12 -86.24
CA ALA A 274 -40.14 -71.24 -86.09
C ALA A 274 -40.86 -72.49 -85.56
N GLY A 275 -41.77 -72.35 -84.60
CA GLY A 275 -42.57 -73.46 -84.07
C GLY A 275 -43.53 -74.06 -85.11
N ARG A 276 -44.07 -73.25 -86.02
CA ARG A 276 -44.86 -73.71 -87.18
C ARG A 276 -43.99 -74.36 -88.24
N TRP A 277 -42.78 -73.85 -88.47
CA TRP A 277 -41.80 -74.46 -89.37
C TRP A 277 -41.31 -75.80 -88.84
N TYR A 278 -40.97 -75.89 -87.55
CA TYR A 278 -40.60 -77.15 -86.88
C TYR A 278 -41.76 -78.15 -86.88
N ARG A 279 -43.01 -77.73 -86.64
CA ARG A 279 -44.18 -78.62 -86.78
C ARG A 279 -44.41 -79.09 -88.21
N SER A 280 -44.26 -78.20 -89.20
CA SER A 280 -44.34 -78.57 -90.62
C SER A 280 -43.21 -79.52 -91.03
N ALA A 281 -42.00 -79.31 -90.51
CA ALA A 281 -40.84 -80.18 -90.72
C ALA A 281 -41.04 -81.54 -90.02
N GLU A 282 -41.62 -81.55 -88.83
CA GLU A 282 -42.03 -82.76 -88.11
C GLU A 282 -43.10 -83.54 -88.91
N GLU A 283 -44.14 -82.88 -89.42
CA GLU A 283 -45.16 -83.51 -90.27
C GLU A 283 -44.57 -84.04 -91.58
N ALA A 284 -43.65 -83.30 -92.23
CA ALA A 284 -42.96 -83.75 -93.43
C ALA A 284 -42.08 -84.99 -93.14
N LEU A 285 -41.37 -85.00 -92.01
CA LEU A 285 -40.60 -86.16 -91.55
C LEU A 285 -41.51 -87.35 -91.19
N LYS A 286 -42.66 -87.12 -90.53
CA LYS A 286 -43.66 -88.16 -90.24
C LYS A 286 -44.23 -88.78 -91.53
N ARG A 287 -44.47 -87.98 -92.57
CA ARG A 287 -44.92 -88.47 -93.90
C ARG A 287 -43.84 -89.25 -94.66
N LEU A 288 -42.56 -88.92 -94.47
CA LEU A 288 -41.44 -89.60 -95.14
C LEU A 288 -41.07 -90.93 -94.48
N VAL A 289 -41.33 -91.08 -93.18
CA VAL A 289 -40.97 -92.26 -92.38
C VAL A 289 -42.16 -93.21 -92.14
N GLY A 290 -43.38 -92.85 -92.57
CA GLY A 290 -44.53 -93.76 -92.56
C GLY A 290 -44.96 -94.20 -91.17
N VAL A 291 -44.96 -93.27 -90.20
CA VAL A 291 -45.41 -93.52 -88.82
C VAL A 291 -46.66 -92.67 -88.57
N GLU A 292 -47.81 -93.33 -88.50
CA GLU A 292 -49.04 -92.75 -87.94
C GLU A 292 -48.91 -92.69 -86.41
N GLY A 293 -49.02 -91.47 -85.85
CA GLY A 293 -48.92 -91.17 -84.42
C GLY A 293 -48.22 -89.84 -84.15
#